data_AF-A0A9W9LBF4-F1
#
_entry.id   AF-A0A9W9LBF4-F1
#
_cell.length_a   1.000
_cell.length_b   1.000
_cell.length_c   1.000
_cell.angle_alpha   90.00
_cell.angle_beta   90.00
_cell.angle_gamma   90.00
#
_symmetry.space_group_name_H-M   'P 1'
#
loop_
_entity.id
_entity.type
_entity.pdbx_description
1 polymer ?
#
loop_
_entity_poly.entity_id
_entity_poly.type
_entity_poly.pdbx_seq_one_letter_code
_entity_poly.pdbx_strand_id
1 'polypeptide(L)'
;MASTATETPTEKLTESMKGLVISASGTIPGYRHVTEAGKQEDCKIVSIDWLLQSKEKHAPVSVEEYLITSRKKLEDSLEKKPEVKLEKKRAREVSPAGEDSGPSKKQKEQHPPSQYLIDLVDEGCPEPRDALSVWQDAKGVVWDATLVNNDANGGNVDVLRIQLLMCQEPQRFHTWAFKYRAFEYKVGLILSSKEPIETSRSLATAKKVFGTKFEKFSGLAWEDRHALPLEDKWIFVETHQRHHGDQIPTTQVTTLKPGVDRVLGLILTSSIIENHYNNLASEICGTAQLDVQKKSYVIGVAILGRLTTLAGGTKADNASLCKERLLRAYNTVIPSGYNMITMESAESMLKSHDLLSKMHNARRIWRSAPSSPLALSHISQVMSLAEMDPGMRALCILVAVSSKLLPRVPKHEIDPT
;
A
#
# COMPACT_ATOMS: atom_id res chain seq x y z
N MET A 1 -55.27 -16.22 7.21
CA MET A 1 -54.85 -15.08 6.39
C MET A 1 -53.35 -14.88 6.63
N ALA A 2 -52.52 -15.22 5.64
CA ALA A 2 -51.08 -15.06 5.74
C ALA A 2 -50.73 -13.58 5.53
N SER A 3 -50.02 -12.99 6.50
CA SER A 3 -49.50 -11.62 6.42
C SER A 3 -48.22 -11.64 5.61
N THR A 4 -48.27 -11.15 4.37
CA THR A 4 -47.08 -10.90 3.56
C THR A 4 -46.42 -9.63 4.05
N ALA A 5 -45.23 -9.77 4.66
CA ALA A 5 -44.40 -8.64 5.04
C ALA A 5 -43.98 -7.86 3.78
N THR A 6 -44.30 -6.58 3.75
CA THR A 6 -43.84 -5.64 2.72
C THR A 6 -42.37 -5.34 2.97
N GLU A 7 -41.49 -5.89 2.13
CA GLU A 7 -40.06 -5.57 2.08
C GLU A 7 -39.83 -4.07 1.97
N THR A 8 -38.86 -3.57 2.73
CA THR A 8 -38.54 -2.14 2.74
C THR A 8 -37.81 -1.76 1.44
N PRO A 9 -38.00 -0.54 0.89
CA PRO A 9 -37.38 -0.11 -0.37
C PRO A 9 -35.85 -0.23 -0.38
N THR A 10 -35.21 -0.18 0.79
CA THR A 10 -33.77 -0.35 0.98
C THR A 10 -33.29 -1.78 0.77
N GLU A 11 -34.09 -2.79 1.11
CA GLU A 11 -33.72 -4.22 0.94
C GLU A 11 -33.72 -4.62 -0.54
N LYS A 12 -34.68 -4.11 -1.32
CA LYS A 12 -34.70 -4.27 -2.79
C LYS A 12 -33.49 -3.63 -3.49
N LEU A 13 -32.96 -2.55 -2.92
CA LEU A 13 -31.81 -1.85 -3.48
C LEU A 13 -30.52 -2.67 -3.31
N THR A 14 -30.32 -3.28 -2.14
CA THR A 14 -29.15 -4.13 -1.86
C THR A 14 -29.12 -5.43 -2.66
N GLU A 15 -30.28 -6.00 -3.00
CA GLU A 15 -30.35 -7.24 -3.79
C GLU A 15 -30.04 -7.02 -5.28
N SER A 16 -30.21 -5.78 -5.79
CA SER A 16 -29.99 -5.44 -7.21
C SER A 16 -28.58 -4.93 -7.53
N MET A 17 -27.79 -4.52 -6.53
CA MET A 17 -26.48 -3.89 -6.75
C MET A 17 -25.35 -4.92 -6.75
N LYS A 18 -25.18 -5.64 -7.86
CA LYS A 18 -24.00 -6.48 -8.13
C LYS A 18 -22.96 -5.67 -8.91
N GLY A 19 -22.14 -4.88 -8.22
CA GLY A 19 -21.08 -4.10 -8.87
C GLY A 19 -19.95 -3.75 -7.91
N LEU A 20 -18.71 -3.82 -8.39
CA LEU A 20 -17.54 -3.36 -7.65
C LEU A 20 -17.34 -1.86 -7.94
N VAL A 21 -17.56 -1.02 -6.94
CA VAL A 21 -17.31 0.42 -7.02
C VAL A 21 -15.86 0.69 -6.64
N ILE A 22 -15.12 1.37 -7.52
CA ILE A 22 -13.71 1.68 -7.29
C ILE A 22 -13.45 3.15 -7.58
N SER A 23 -12.66 3.80 -6.73
CA SER A 23 -12.09 5.11 -7.04
C SER A 23 -11.14 5.03 -8.25
N ALA A 24 -10.91 6.15 -8.93
CA ALA A 24 -9.97 6.22 -10.06
C ALA A 24 -8.53 5.75 -9.71
N SER A 25 -8.17 5.71 -8.43
CA SER A 25 -6.89 5.18 -7.94
C SER A 25 -6.83 3.64 -7.89
N GLY A 26 -7.96 2.93 -7.85
CA GLY A 26 -7.98 1.47 -7.80
C GLY A 26 -7.94 0.79 -9.18
N THR A 27 -7.95 1.54 -10.27
CA THR A 27 -7.90 1.00 -11.65
C THR A 27 -6.48 0.78 -12.17
N ILE A 28 -5.47 0.88 -11.30
CA ILE A 28 -4.06 0.65 -11.68
C ILE A 28 -3.87 -0.85 -11.98
N PRO A 29 -3.31 -1.22 -13.15
CA PRO A 29 -2.96 -2.60 -13.45
C PRO A 29 -2.08 -3.19 -12.34
N GLY A 30 -2.55 -4.24 -11.67
CA GLY A 30 -1.84 -4.90 -10.55
C GLY A 30 -2.66 -5.12 -9.29
N TYR A 31 -3.82 -4.46 -9.13
CA TYR A 31 -4.71 -4.76 -8.00
C TYR A 31 -5.41 -6.11 -8.21
N ARG A 32 -5.11 -7.06 -7.32
CA ARG A 32 -5.63 -8.43 -7.35
C ARG A 32 -7.16 -8.47 -7.37
N HIS A 33 -7.83 -7.64 -6.57
CA HIS A 33 -9.30 -7.58 -6.52
C HIS A 33 -9.94 -7.06 -7.82
N VAL A 34 -9.32 -6.11 -8.52
CA VAL A 34 -9.81 -5.63 -9.83
C VAL A 34 -9.64 -6.70 -10.90
N THR A 35 -8.52 -7.40 -10.85
CA THR A 35 -8.21 -8.49 -11.79
C THR A 35 -9.09 -9.71 -11.54
N GLU A 36 -9.41 -10.02 -10.29
CA GLU A 36 -10.31 -11.12 -9.90
C GLU A 36 -11.78 -10.76 -10.19
N ALA A 37 -12.20 -9.53 -9.90
CA ALA A 37 -13.55 -9.05 -10.24
C ALA A 37 -13.78 -9.03 -11.76
N GLY A 38 -12.80 -8.59 -12.54
CA GLY A 38 -12.88 -8.60 -14.00
C GLY A 38 -12.92 -9.99 -14.65
N LYS A 39 -12.63 -11.06 -13.90
CA LYS A 39 -12.79 -12.45 -14.35
C LYS A 39 -14.20 -13.01 -14.14
N GLN A 40 -15.05 -12.33 -13.36
CA GLN A 40 -16.42 -12.74 -13.17
C GLN A 40 -17.31 -12.10 -14.23
N GLU A 41 -18.01 -12.92 -15.02
CA GLU A 41 -18.86 -12.45 -16.13
C GLU A 41 -20.00 -11.52 -15.66
N ASP A 42 -20.43 -11.66 -14.40
CA ASP A 42 -21.50 -10.87 -13.79
C ASP A 42 -21.01 -9.65 -13.00
N CYS A 43 -19.70 -9.41 -12.89
CA CYS A 43 -19.17 -8.31 -12.09
C CYS A 43 -18.82 -7.09 -12.95
N LYS A 44 -19.70 -6.08 -12.94
CA LYS A 44 -19.45 -4.80 -13.61
C LYS A 44 -18.60 -3.88 -12.72
N ILE A 45 -17.48 -3.40 -13.25
CA ILE A 45 -16.59 -2.43 -12.57
C ILE A 45 -16.99 -1.02 -13.02
N VAL A 46 -17.47 -0.22 -12.07
CA VAL A 46 -18.02 1.11 -12.32
C VAL A 46 -17.22 2.20 -11.60
N SER A 47 -17.23 3.41 -12.17
CA SER A 47 -16.64 4.58 -11.51
C SER A 47 -17.43 4.98 -10.27
N ILE A 48 -16.77 5.69 -9.35
CA ILE A 48 -17.42 6.26 -8.15
C ILE A 48 -18.59 7.20 -8.49
N ASP A 49 -18.59 7.80 -9.67
CA ASP A 49 -19.67 8.71 -10.13
C ASP A 49 -21.01 7.98 -10.26
N TRP A 50 -21.00 6.69 -10.61
CA TRP A 50 -22.21 5.87 -10.66
C TRP A 50 -22.88 5.74 -9.30
N LEU A 51 -22.07 5.53 -8.26
CA LEU A 51 -22.55 5.40 -6.89
C LEU A 51 -23.12 6.73 -6.38
N LEU A 52 -22.42 7.83 -6.67
CA LEU A 52 -22.88 9.18 -6.29
C LEU A 52 -24.22 9.52 -6.95
N GLN A 53 -24.38 9.25 -8.24
CA GLN A 53 -25.65 9.51 -8.94
C GLN A 53 -26.77 8.54 -8.55
N SER A 54 -26.47 7.27 -8.31
CA SER A 54 -27.48 6.30 -7.84
C SER A 54 -28.01 6.68 -6.46
N LYS A 55 -27.15 7.23 -5.60
CA LYS A 55 -27.53 7.77 -4.30
C LYS A 55 -28.42 9.01 -4.45
N GLU A 56 -28.04 9.95 -5.30
CA GLU A 56 -28.81 11.19 -5.55
C GLU A 56 -30.21 10.90 -6.11
N LYS A 57 -30.33 9.94 -7.02
CA LYS A 57 -31.59 9.55 -7.66
C LYS A 57 -32.43 8.57 -6.83
N HIS A 58 -31.91 8.09 -5.70
CA HIS A 58 -32.52 7.01 -4.91
C HIS A 58 -32.94 5.79 -5.74
N ALA A 59 -32.24 5.55 -6.86
CA ALA A 59 -32.55 4.50 -7.82
C ALA A 59 -31.26 4.08 -8.56
N PRO A 60 -31.12 2.80 -8.95
CA PRO A 60 -29.97 2.34 -9.73
C PRO A 60 -29.89 3.10 -11.06
N VAL A 61 -28.77 3.78 -11.31
CA VAL A 61 -28.51 4.43 -12.59
C VAL A 61 -27.99 3.38 -13.59
N SER A 62 -28.25 3.58 -14.89
CA SER A 62 -27.70 2.75 -15.97
C SER A 62 -26.19 2.58 -15.78
N VAL A 63 -25.70 1.34 -15.87
CA VAL A 63 -24.31 1.00 -15.55
C VAL A 63 -23.38 1.32 -16.74
N GLU A 64 -23.92 1.26 -17.95
CA GLU A 64 -23.19 1.28 -19.22
C GLU A 64 -22.37 2.56 -19.43
N GLU A 65 -22.84 3.71 -18.91
CA GLU A 65 -22.17 5.01 -18.99
C GLU A 65 -20.98 5.14 -18.02
N TYR A 66 -20.91 4.27 -17.01
CA TYR A 66 -19.93 4.36 -15.92
C TYR A 66 -18.93 3.20 -15.90
N LEU A 67 -19.02 2.29 -16.88
CA LEU A 67 -18.07 1.20 -17.05
C LEU A 67 -16.68 1.77 -17.34
N ILE A 68 -15.73 1.48 -16.45
CA ILE A 68 -14.35 1.97 -16.55
C ILE A 68 -13.66 1.43 -17.81
N THR A 69 -14.06 0.24 -18.27
CA THR A 69 -13.54 -0.41 -19.49
C THR A 69 -13.87 0.36 -20.77
N SER A 70 -14.97 1.12 -20.80
CA SER A 70 -15.44 1.86 -21.99
C SER A 70 -14.71 3.18 -22.20
N ARG A 71 -14.13 3.77 -21.15
CA ARG A 71 -13.49 5.11 -21.21
C ARG A 71 -12.23 5.12 -22.09
N LYS A 72 -11.49 4.00 -22.14
CA LYS A 72 -10.33 3.84 -23.05
C LYS A 72 -10.68 3.94 -24.54
N LYS A 73 -11.93 3.65 -24.93
CA LYS A 73 -12.35 3.66 -26.34
C LYS A 73 -12.87 5.01 -26.82
N LEU A 74 -13.22 5.91 -25.90
CA LEU A 74 -13.79 7.23 -26.22
C LEU A 74 -12.72 8.33 -26.36
N GLU A 75 -11.59 8.21 -25.65
CA GLU A 75 -10.47 9.16 -25.78
C GLU A 75 -9.75 9.03 -27.14
N ASP A 76 -9.70 7.83 -27.73
CA ASP A 76 -9.10 7.60 -29.07
C ASP A 76 -9.97 8.13 -30.24
N SER A 77 -11.24 8.46 -29.99
CA SER A 77 -12.16 8.89 -31.05
C SER A 77 -12.36 10.40 -31.13
N LEU A 78 -11.74 11.17 -30.23
CA LEU A 78 -11.82 12.64 -30.21
C LEU A 78 -10.57 13.34 -30.79
N GLU A 79 -9.54 12.59 -31.20
CA GLU A 79 -8.37 13.11 -31.92
C GLU A 79 -8.38 12.69 -33.42
N LYS A 80 -9.34 13.22 -34.19
CA LYS A 80 -9.17 13.35 -35.65
C LYS A 80 -9.56 14.74 -36.11
N LYS A 81 -8.54 15.58 -36.33
CA LYS A 81 -8.65 16.89 -36.97
C LYS A 81 -8.37 16.73 -38.48
N PRO A 82 -9.11 17.41 -39.38
CA PRO A 82 -8.88 17.30 -40.82
C PRO A 82 -7.74 18.21 -41.27
N GLU A 83 -7.02 17.72 -42.27
CA GLU A 83 -5.85 18.28 -42.95
C GLU A 83 -6.31 19.22 -44.08
N VAL A 84 -5.88 20.50 -44.07
CA VAL A 84 -5.97 21.40 -45.24
C VAL A 84 -4.69 22.22 -45.39
N LYS A 85 -4.31 22.35 -46.66
CA LYS A 85 -3.03 22.71 -47.27
C LYS A 85 -2.53 24.15 -47.04
N LEU A 86 -1.20 24.23 -47.13
CA LEU A 86 -0.31 25.36 -47.41
C LEU A 86 -0.86 26.39 -48.42
N GLU A 87 -0.68 27.69 -48.13
CA GLU A 87 -0.18 28.66 -49.11
C GLU A 87 0.47 29.91 -48.48
N LYS A 88 1.33 30.54 -49.28
CA LYS A 88 2.43 31.48 -48.99
C LYS A 88 1.99 32.95 -49.17
N LYS A 89 2.38 33.89 -48.27
CA LYS A 89 3.08 35.19 -48.57
C LYS A 89 2.79 36.37 -47.61
N ARG A 90 3.89 37.09 -47.34
CA ARG A 90 4.10 38.55 -47.08
C ARG A 90 3.91 39.14 -45.67
N ALA A 91 4.94 39.92 -45.30
CA ALA A 91 5.12 40.72 -44.10
C ALA A 91 4.42 42.09 -44.15
N ARG A 92 4.11 42.68 -42.98
CA ARG A 92 4.41 44.09 -42.59
C ARG A 92 3.98 44.36 -41.13
N GLU A 93 4.72 45.26 -40.47
CA GLU A 93 4.63 45.75 -39.08
C GLU A 93 3.37 46.57 -38.72
N VAL A 94 3.22 46.76 -37.39
CA VAL A 94 2.71 47.93 -36.61
C VAL A 94 1.49 47.62 -35.71
N SER A 95 1.73 47.68 -34.39
CA SER A 95 0.79 47.69 -33.25
C SER A 95 -0.02 49.02 -33.17
N PRO A 96 -0.87 49.34 -32.15
CA PRO A 96 -1.35 48.60 -30.97
C PRO A 96 -2.87 48.79 -30.63
N ALA A 97 -3.30 48.21 -29.50
CA ALA A 97 -4.42 48.58 -28.59
C ALA A 97 -5.81 47.88 -28.74
N GLY A 98 -6.36 47.49 -27.58
CA GLY A 98 -7.70 46.89 -27.36
C GLY A 98 -7.59 45.53 -26.66
N GLU A 99 -7.40 45.49 -25.33
CA GLU A 99 -8.44 45.36 -24.29
C GLU A 99 -9.31 44.08 -24.36
N ASP A 100 -9.34 43.42 -23.18
CA ASP A 100 -10.33 42.48 -22.67
C ASP A 100 -10.21 40.98 -23.02
N SER A 101 -9.53 40.24 -22.14
CA SER A 101 -9.88 38.85 -21.86
C SER A 101 -9.45 38.49 -20.44
N GLY A 102 -10.43 38.26 -19.57
CA GLY A 102 -10.27 38.10 -18.12
C GLY A 102 -9.45 36.88 -17.67
N PRO A 103 -9.02 36.89 -16.39
CA PRO A 103 -8.19 35.83 -15.84
C PRO A 103 -9.07 34.61 -15.51
N SER A 104 -8.91 33.53 -16.28
CA SER A 104 -9.38 32.21 -15.89
C SER A 104 -8.58 31.71 -14.68
N LYS A 105 -8.98 32.16 -13.47
CA LYS A 105 -8.58 31.58 -12.19
C LYS A 105 -9.21 30.20 -12.05
N LYS A 106 -8.56 29.16 -12.54
CA LYS A 106 -8.71 27.83 -11.94
C LYS A 106 -7.89 27.84 -10.65
N GLN A 107 -8.56 28.18 -9.54
CA GLN A 107 -8.01 27.95 -8.21
C GLN A 107 -7.74 26.46 -8.07
N LYS A 108 -6.46 26.12 -7.95
CA LYS A 108 -6.01 24.81 -7.52
C LYS A 108 -6.21 24.79 -6.01
N GLU A 109 -7.30 24.18 -5.55
CA GLU A 109 -7.49 23.88 -4.13
C GLU A 109 -6.30 23.01 -3.69
N GLN A 110 -5.32 23.64 -3.06
CA GLN A 110 -4.25 22.95 -2.36
C GLN A 110 -4.82 22.61 -0.99
N HIS A 111 -5.41 21.42 -0.86
CA HIS A 111 -5.68 20.87 0.46
C HIS A 111 -4.34 20.69 1.20
N PRO A 112 -4.32 20.93 2.54
CA PRO A 112 -3.15 20.62 3.34
C PRO A 112 -2.74 19.15 3.13
N PRO A 113 -1.44 18.82 3.22
CA PRO A 113 -0.99 17.46 2.99
C PRO A 113 -1.61 16.60 4.09
N SER A 114 -2.15 15.44 3.74
CA SER A 114 -2.60 14.49 4.77
C SER A 114 -1.42 14.18 5.71
N GLN A 115 -1.66 14.05 7.01
CA GLN A 115 -0.63 13.68 8.00
C GLN A 115 0.20 12.46 7.55
N TYR A 116 -0.44 11.51 6.87
CA TYR A 116 0.21 10.36 6.25
C TYR A 116 1.41 10.73 5.35
N LEU A 117 1.28 11.75 4.49
CA LEU A 117 2.36 12.16 3.59
C LEU A 117 3.52 12.84 4.32
N ILE A 118 3.25 13.44 5.48
CA ILE A 118 4.28 14.02 6.37
C ILE A 118 5.03 12.87 7.06
N ASP A 119 4.30 11.88 7.59
CA ASP A 119 4.87 10.70 8.27
C ASP A 119 5.76 9.86 7.34
N LEU A 120 5.54 9.93 6.02
CA LEU A 120 6.37 9.25 5.03
C LEU A 120 7.74 9.91 4.81
N VAL A 121 7.94 11.18 5.16
CA VAL A 121 9.22 11.88 4.93
C VAL A 121 10.32 11.12 5.66
N ASP A 122 11.44 10.84 4.99
CA ASP A 122 12.52 10.05 5.58
C ASP A 122 13.15 10.73 6.81
N GLU A 123 13.48 9.94 7.84
CA GLU A 123 14.08 10.44 9.09
C GLU A 123 15.47 11.05 8.89
N GLY A 124 16.19 10.64 7.84
CA GLY A 124 17.50 11.20 7.51
C GLY A 124 17.43 12.56 6.81
N CYS A 125 16.24 13.00 6.38
CA CYS A 125 16.03 14.27 5.71
C CYS A 125 16.36 15.43 6.66
N PRO A 126 17.22 16.39 6.26
CA PRO A 126 17.51 17.60 7.03
C PRO A 126 16.26 18.41 7.36
N GLU A 127 16.31 19.09 8.51
CA GLU A 127 15.24 19.98 8.99
C GLU A 127 15.03 21.22 8.09
N PRO A 128 13.81 21.80 8.09
CA PRO A 128 12.63 21.43 8.89
C PRO A 128 11.81 20.30 8.25
N ARG A 129 11.65 19.19 8.98
CA ARG A 129 10.94 17.99 8.50
C ARG A 129 9.41 18.17 8.52
N ASP A 130 8.90 18.89 9.53
CA ASP A 130 7.46 19.10 9.72
C ASP A 130 6.85 20.02 8.64
N ALA A 131 7.68 20.77 7.92
CA ALA A 131 7.26 21.59 6.79
C ALA A 131 7.27 20.81 5.46
N LEU A 132 7.76 19.56 5.46
CA LEU A 132 7.89 18.72 4.29
C LEU A 132 6.82 17.63 4.27
N SER A 133 6.34 17.32 3.08
CA SER A 133 5.49 16.16 2.83
C SER A 133 5.95 15.44 1.57
N VAL A 134 5.81 14.13 1.53
CA VAL A 134 6.05 13.36 0.30
C VAL A 134 4.98 13.72 -0.71
N TRP A 135 5.39 13.94 -1.96
CA TRP A 135 4.51 14.35 -3.02
C TRP A 135 3.68 13.16 -3.55
N GLN A 136 2.38 13.39 -3.79
CA GLN A 136 1.44 12.43 -4.39
C GLN A 136 0.74 13.04 -5.61
N ASP A 137 0.57 12.28 -6.71
CA ASP A 137 -0.13 12.80 -7.90
C ASP A 137 -1.63 12.69 -7.79
N ALA A 138 -2.30 13.33 -8.76
CA ALA A 138 -3.73 13.21 -8.97
C ALA A 138 -4.19 11.76 -9.23
N LYS A 139 -3.30 10.82 -9.56
CA LYS A 139 -3.62 9.39 -9.71
C LYS A 139 -3.42 8.61 -8.41
N GLY A 140 -2.99 9.28 -7.33
CA GLY A 140 -2.70 8.68 -6.04
C GLY A 140 -1.31 8.03 -5.95
N VAL A 141 -0.46 8.16 -6.96
CA VAL A 141 0.91 7.60 -6.93
C VAL A 141 1.77 8.46 -6.01
N VAL A 142 2.34 7.82 -4.99
CA VAL A 142 3.29 8.43 -4.06
C VAL A 142 4.69 8.42 -4.69
N TRP A 143 5.35 9.57 -4.76
CA TRP A 143 6.69 9.71 -5.33
C TRP A 143 7.77 9.42 -4.28
N ASP A 144 7.77 8.16 -3.84
CA ASP A 144 8.72 7.57 -2.89
C ASP A 144 9.18 6.21 -3.43
N ALA A 145 10.46 6.13 -3.80
CA ALA A 145 11.08 4.94 -4.33
C ALA A 145 12.01 4.31 -3.29
N THR A 146 11.83 3.03 -2.98
CA THR A 146 12.84 2.25 -2.25
C THR A 146 13.45 1.21 -3.19
N LEU A 147 14.75 1.29 -3.39
CA LEU A 147 15.54 0.42 -4.24
C LEU A 147 16.44 -0.45 -3.37
N VAL A 148 16.49 -1.75 -3.64
CA VAL A 148 17.36 -2.70 -2.94
C VAL A 148 18.40 -3.28 -3.89
N ASN A 149 19.61 -3.44 -3.40
CA ASN A 149 20.67 -4.14 -4.11
C ASN A 149 21.51 -4.98 -3.14
N ASN A 150 21.91 -6.16 -3.60
CA ASN A 150 22.82 -7.04 -2.90
C ASN A 150 24.24 -6.72 -3.35
N ASP A 151 25.21 -6.79 -2.44
CA ASP A 151 26.60 -6.85 -2.87
C ASP A 151 26.86 -8.16 -3.65
N ALA A 152 27.87 -8.15 -4.53
CA ALA A 152 28.25 -9.33 -5.31
C ALA A 152 28.58 -10.53 -4.41
N ASN A 153 29.08 -10.26 -3.20
CA ASN A 153 29.44 -11.26 -2.20
C ASN A 153 28.24 -11.79 -1.39
N GLY A 154 27.03 -11.24 -1.58
CA GLY A 154 25.80 -11.65 -0.91
C GLY A 154 25.75 -11.43 0.60
N GLY A 155 26.73 -10.74 1.18
CA GLY A 155 26.84 -10.50 2.61
C GLY A 155 26.05 -9.28 3.08
N ASN A 156 25.77 -8.32 2.19
CA ASN A 156 25.12 -7.06 2.54
C ASN A 156 24.01 -6.69 1.58
N VAL A 157 23.03 -5.95 2.12
CA VAL A 157 21.95 -5.32 1.34
C VAL A 157 22.06 -3.81 1.50
N ASP A 158 22.36 -3.16 0.38
CA ASP A 158 22.28 -1.73 0.25
C ASP A 158 20.84 -1.33 -0.11
N VAL A 159 20.37 -0.26 0.51
CA VAL A 159 19.05 0.33 0.30
C VAL A 159 19.23 1.78 -0.11
N LEU A 160 18.56 2.18 -1.18
CA LEU A 160 18.51 3.55 -1.65
C LEU A 160 17.05 3.99 -1.64
N ARG A 161 16.74 5.00 -0.82
CA ARG A 161 15.44 5.66 -0.84
C ARG A 161 15.55 6.97 -1.61
N ILE A 162 14.61 7.22 -2.52
CA ILE A 162 14.49 8.47 -3.29
C ILE A 162 13.10 9.02 -3.03
N GLN A 163 12.98 10.28 -2.62
CA GLN A 163 11.70 10.93 -2.34
C GLN A 163 11.61 12.27 -3.07
N LEU A 164 10.43 12.55 -3.62
CA LEU A 164 10.04 13.89 -4.04
C LEU A 164 9.25 14.54 -2.91
N LEU A 165 9.82 15.57 -2.30
CA LEU A 165 9.23 16.28 -1.17
C LEU A 165 8.69 17.64 -1.60
N MET A 166 7.59 18.06 -0.98
CA MET A 166 6.99 19.38 -1.14
C MET A 166 7.07 20.14 0.18
N CYS A 167 7.62 21.35 0.13
CA CYS A 167 7.45 22.38 1.16
C CYS A 167 6.33 23.31 0.70
N GLN A 168 5.37 23.63 1.58
CA GLN A 168 4.20 24.45 1.20
C GLN A 168 4.53 25.95 1.16
N GLU A 169 5.39 26.44 2.05
CA GLU A 169 5.59 27.88 2.25
C GLU A 169 7.08 28.26 2.36
N PRO A 170 7.66 28.91 1.33
CA PRO A 170 7.14 29.06 -0.03
C PRO A 170 7.12 27.72 -0.77
N GLN A 171 6.20 27.56 -1.72
CA GLN A 171 6.07 26.31 -2.47
C GLN A 171 7.39 25.95 -3.16
N ARG A 172 8.04 24.88 -2.69
CA ARG A 172 9.31 24.36 -3.19
C ARG A 172 9.25 22.84 -3.23
N PHE A 173 9.98 22.28 -4.18
CA PHE A 173 10.10 20.84 -4.35
C PHE A 173 11.55 20.43 -4.13
N HIS A 174 11.75 19.36 -3.38
CA HIS A 174 13.06 18.81 -3.08
C HIS A 174 13.12 17.37 -3.56
N THR A 175 14.23 16.95 -4.16
CA THR A 175 14.52 15.53 -4.36
C THR A 175 15.53 15.11 -3.31
N TRP A 176 15.10 14.20 -2.43
CA TRP A 176 15.93 13.62 -1.38
C TRP A 176 16.34 12.21 -1.78
N ALA A 177 17.62 11.88 -1.64
CA ALA A 177 18.11 10.52 -1.87
C ALA A 177 19.04 10.10 -0.73
N PHE A 178 18.73 8.96 -0.11
CA PHE A 178 19.43 8.45 1.05
C PHE A 178 19.80 6.99 0.83
N LYS A 179 21.11 6.71 0.83
CA LYS A 179 21.66 5.35 0.73
C LYS A 179 22.14 4.89 2.10
N TYR A 180 21.77 3.66 2.50
CA TYR A 180 22.20 3.02 3.73
C TYR A 180 22.25 1.50 3.58
N ARG A 181 22.89 0.82 4.54
CA ARG A 181 22.95 -0.65 4.61
C ARG A 181 21.93 -1.17 5.63
N ALA A 182 21.12 -2.17 5.25
CA ALA A 182 19.99 -2.63 6.05
C ALA A 182 20.37 -3.32 7.38
N PHE A 183 21.63 -3.75 7.54
CA PHE A 183 22.11 -4.50 8.72
C PHE A 183 22.91 -3.69 9.74
N GLU A 184 23.49 -2.57 9.32
CA GLU A 184 24.40 -1.82 10.19
C GLU A 184 23.65 -0.93 11.19
N TYR A 185 22.32 -0.84 11.07
CA TYR A 185 21.48 -0.16 12.06
C TYR A 185 21.58 -0.78 13.46
N LYS A 186 21.94 -2.08 13.56
CA LYS A 186 22.16 -2.77 14.85
C LYS A 186 23.45 -2.37 15.58
N VAL A 187 24.44 -1.82 14.86
CA VAL A 187 25.78 -1.55 15.44
C VAL A 187 25.99 -0.04 15.66
N GLY A 188 24.98 0.79 15.41
CA GLY A 188 25.08 2.25 15.51
C GLY A 188 26.00 2.88 14.47
N LEU A 189 26.51 2.11 13.52
CA LEU A 189 27.43 2.55 12.48
C LEU A 189 26.66 2.65 11.16
N ILE A 190 25.92 3.74 10.94
CA ILE A 190 25.25 3.95 9.66
C ILE A 190 26.31 4.37 8.64
N LEU A 191 26.81 3.45 7.80
CA LEU A 191 27.52 3.83 6.57
C LEU A 191 26.49 4.39 5.59
N SER A 192 26.08 5.63 5.82
CA SER A 192 25.18 6.36 4.92
C SER A 192 25.95 7.40 4.12
N SER A 193 25.67 7.43 2.82
CA SER A 193 25.99 8.57 1.98
C SER A 193 24.70 9.34 1.72
N LYS A 194 24.66 10.61 2.13
CA LYS A 194 23.60 11.54 1.76
C LYS A 194 23.97 12.17 0.42
N GLU A 195 23.11 12.05 -0.59
CA GLU A 195 23.25 12.88 -1.78
C GLU A 195 22.79 14.31 -1.45
N PRO A 196 23.39 15.35 -2.06
CA PRO A 196 22.94 16.72 -1.85
C PRO A 196 21.47 16.87 -2.25
N ILE A 197 20.69 17.60 -1.44
CA ILE A 197 19.30 17.90 -1.74
C ILE A 197 19.21 18.82 -2.94
N GLU A 198 18.54 18.34 -3.98
CA GLU A 198 18.26 19.15 -5.15
C GLU A 198 16.94 19.88 -4.93
N THR A 199 17.01 21.22 -4.86
CA THR A 199 15.84 22.07 -4.63
C THR A 199 15.42 22.74 -5.93
N SER A 200 14.13 22.68 -6.24
CA SER A 200 13.54 23.35 -7.40
C SER A 200 12.26 24.10 -7.02
N ARG A 201 11.99 25.21 -7.71
CA ARG A 201 10.69 25.90 -7.65
C ARG A 201 9.66 25.25 -8.58
N SER A 202 10.10 24.41 -9.53
CA SER A 202 9.24 23.78 -10.53
C SER A 202 9.04 22.30 -10.21
N LEU A 203 7.78 21.89 -10.08
CA LEU A 203 7.42 20.48 -9.92
C LEU A 203 7.92 19.62 -11.09
N ALA A 204 7.84 20.14 -12.33
CA ALA A 204 8.27 19.40 -13.51
C ALA A 204 9.77 19.11 -13.48
N THR A 205 10.57 20.11 -13.07
CA THR A 205 12.02 19.95 -12.90
C THR A 205 12.32 18.95 -11.78
N ALA A 206 11.64 19.04 -10.64
CA ALA A 206 11.85 18.10 -9.54
C ALA A 206 11.46 16.66 -9.89
N LYS A 207 10.34 16.46 -10.61
CA LYS A 207 9.96 15.15 -11.15
C LYS A 207 11.00 14.58 -12.12
N LYS A 208 11.56 15.44 -13.00
CA LYS A 208 12.63 15.04 -13.91
C LYS A 208 13.87 14.59 -13.13
N VAL A 209 14.30 15.35 -12.12
CA VAL A 209 15.44 14.98 -11.26
C VAL A 209 15.20 13.65 -10.56
N PHE A 210 14.03 13.47 -9.94
CA PHE A 210 13.62 12.21 -9.33
C PHE A 210 13.69 11.04 -10.33
N GLY A 211 13.07 11.20 -11.51
CA GLY A 211 13.03 10.19 -12.57
C GLY A 211 14.43 9.81 -13.06
N THR A 212 15.29 10.80 -13.32
CA THR A 212 16.69 10.57 -13.71
C THR A 212 17.46 9.77 -12.65
N LYS A 213 17.28 10.09 -11.36
CA LYS A 213 17.92 9.31 -10.28
C LYS A 213 17.36 7.89 -10.24
N PHE A 214 16.05 7.73 -10.27
CA PHE A 214 15.41 6.41 -10.28
C PHE A 214 15.91 5.54 -11.44
N GLU A 215 15.93 6.09 -12.66
CA GLU A 215 16.40 5.40 -13.87
C GLU A 215 17.88 5.05 -13.81
N LYS A 216 18.74 5.94 -13.28
CA LYS A 216 20.17 5.67 -13.09
C LYS A 216 20.41 4.37 -12.32
N PHE A 217 19.70 4.18 -11.20
CA PHE A 217 19.88 3.04 -10.30
C PHE A 217 19.07 1.80 -10.70
N SER A 218 17.82 1.96 -11.13
CA SER A 218 16.93 0.85 -11.50
C SER A 218 17.05 0.42 -12.97
N GLY A 219 17.56 1.28 -13.84
CA GLY A 219 17.52 1.10 -15.29
C GLY A 219 16.12 1.20 -15.91
N LEU A 220 15.14 1.69 -15.16
CA LEU A 220 13.74 1.80 -15.58
C LEU A 220 13.26 3.25 -15.50
N ALA A 221 12.38 3.65 -16.41
CA ALA A 221 11.59 4.86 -16.24
C ALA A 221 10.66 4.72 -15.02
N TRP A 222 10.29 5.85 -14.39
CA TRP A 222 9.42 5.83 -13.21
C TRP A 222 8.01 5.27 -13.50
N GLU A 223 7.54 5.52 -14.72
CA GLU A 223 6.28 5.00 -15.24
C GLU A 223 6.31 3.46 -15.31
N ASP A 224 7.48 2.88 -15.59
CA ASP A 224 7.73 1.44 -15.69
C ASP A 224 8.34 0.85 -14.42
N ARG A 225 8.27 1.55 -13.27
CA ARG A 225 8.93 1.16 -12.01
C ARG A 225 8.65 -0.27 -11.54
N HIS A 226 7.51 -0.85 -11.94
CA HIS A 226 7.14 -2.23 -11.58
C HIS A 226 7.59 -3.29 -12.59
N ALA A 227 8.25 -2.91 -13.68
CA ALA A 227 8.84 -3.83 -14.65
C ALA A 227 10.03 -4.58 -14.05
N LEU A 228 10.51 -5.62 -14.76
CA LEU A 228 11.70 -6.35 -14.36
C LEU A 228 12.95 -5.48 -14.61
N PRO A 229 13.83 -5.30 -13.60
CA PRO A 229 15.08 -4.58 -13.79
C PRO A 229 16.07 -5.43 -14.62
N LEU A 230 17.07 -4.76 -15.19
CA LEU A 230 18.21 -5.42 -15.86
C LEU A 230 19.11 -6.13 -14.83
N GLU A 231 19.94 -7.08 -15.29
CA GLU A 231 20.68 -8.04 -14.44
C GLU A 231 21.54 -7.39 -13.35
N ASP A 232 22.08 -6.19 -13.57
CA ASP A 232 22.94 -5.45 -12.62
C ASP A 232 22.30 -4.23 -11.98
N LYS A 233 20.99 -4.02 -12.18
CA LYS A 233 20.29 -2.85 -11.67
C LYS A 233 19.63 -3.11 -10.32
N TRP A 234 19.34 -2.03 -9.60
CA TRP A 234 18.69 -2.08 -8.30
C TRP A 234 17.21 -2.45 -8.49
N ILE A 235 16.66 -3.18 -7.52
CA ILE A 235 15.31 -3.69 -7.60
C ILE A 235 14.38 -2.77 -6.82
N PHE A 236 13.34 -2.26 -7.47
CA PHE A 236 12.31 -1.46 -6.81
C PHE A 236 11.40 -2.32 -5.94
N VAL A 237 11.20 -1.87 -4.69
CA VAL A 237 10.28 -2.46 -3.72
C VAL A 237 9.39 -1.37 -3.12
N GLU A 238 8.12 -1.70 -2.90
CA GLU A 238 7.11 -0.74 -2.45
C GLU A 238 6.92 -0.78 -0.93
N THR A 239 7.34 0.30 -0.25
CA THR A 239 7.37 0.41 1.22
C THR A 239 6.20 1.23 1.78
N HIS A 240 5.73 2.26 1.07
CA HIS A 240 4.80 3.26 1.59
C HIS A 240 3.39 2.71 1.92
N GLN A 241 2.93 1.67 1.23
CA GLN A 241 1.63 1.03 1.51
C GLN A 241 1.56 0.38 2.90
N ARG A 242 2.71 0.17 3.55
CA ARG A 242 2.82 -0.66 4.76
C ARG A 242 2.99 0.15 6.04
N HIS A 243 3.06 1.47 5.92
CA HIS A 243 3.05 2.41 7.04
C HIS A 243 1.62 2.75 7.52
N HIS A 244 0.59 2.51 6.70
CA HIS A 244 -0.80 2.82 7.07
C HIS A 244 -1.31 2.04 8.29
N GLY A 245 -0.75 0.86 8.57
CA GLY A 245 -1.15 0.05 9.72
C GLY A 245 -0.92 0.74 11.07
N ASP A 246 -0.01 1.71 11.15
CA ASP A 246 0.33 2.38 12.41
C ASP A 246 -0.69 3.45 12.84
N GLN A 247 -1.57 3.89 11.92
CA GLN A 247 -2.62 4.86 12.25
C GLN A 247 -3.82 4.12 12.84
N ILE A 248 -4.00 4.25 14.16
CA ILE A 248 -5.22 3.78 14.84
C ILE A 248 -6.39 4.54 14.20
N PRO A 249 -7.38 3.83 13.61
CA PRO A 249 -8.55 4.47 13.01
C PRO A 249 -9.20 5.39 14.05
N THR A 250 -9.11 6.70 13.85
CA THR A 250 -9.45 7.67 14.90
C THR A 250 -10.88 8.16 14.81
N THR A 251 -11.62 7.80 13.75
CA THR A 251 -12.76 8.66 13.35
C THR A 251 -14.12 7.99 13.24
N GLN A 252 -14.26 6.67 13.18
CA GLN A 252 -15.59 6.05 13.23
C GLN A 252 -15.56 4.72 13.98
N VAL A 253 -15.98 4.77 15.24
CA VAL A 253 -16.14 3.59 16.07
C VAL A 253 -17.56 3.11 15.90
N THR A 254 -17.75 1.99 15.22
CA THR A 254 -18.99 1.23 15.33
C THR A 254 -19.00 0.58 16.71
N THR A 255 -20.01 0.90 17.52
CA THR A 255 -20.23 0.22 18.79
C THR A 255 -20.51 -1.25 18.50
N LEU A 256 -19.72 -2.14 19.08
CA LEU A 256 -19.91 -3.57 18.94
C LEU A 256 -21.22 -3.99 19.63
N LYS A 257 -21.84 -5.07 19.14
CA LYS A 257 -23.01 -5.64 19.81
C LYS A 257 -22.57 -6.20 21.19
N PRO A 258 -23.35 -6.04 22.27
CA PRO A 258 -22.94 -6.47 23.62
C PRO A 258 -22.49 -7.93 23.76
N GLY A 259 -23.01 -8.84 22.92
CA GLY A 259 -22.55 -10.23 22.88
C GLY A 259 -21.17 -10.42 22.25
N VAL A 260 -20.85 -9.61 21.23
CA VAL A 260 -19.56 -9.65 20.53
C VAL A 260 -18.45 -9.12 21.44
N ASP A 261 -18.71 -8.04 22.20
CA ASP A 261 -17.75 -7.49 23.17
C ASP A 261 -17.32 -8.52 24.22
N ARG A 262 -18.27 -9.29 24.77
CA ARG A 262 -17.96 -10.32 25.76
C ARG A 262 -17.09 -11.43 25.16
N VAL A 263 -17.43 -11.89 23.96
CA VAL A 263 -16.67 -12.94 23.27
C VAL A 263 -15.26 -12.45 22.92
N LEU A 264 -15.13 -11.24 22.37
CA LEU A 264 -13.83 -10.64 22.09
C LEU A 264 -13.03 -10.42 23.37
N GLY A 265 -13.63 -10.00 24.47
CA GLY A 265 -12.95 -9.86 25.76
C GLY A 265 -12.40 -11.17 26.31
N LEU A 266 -13.03 -12.31 26.01
CA LEU A 266 -12.55 -13.64 26.40
C LEU A 266 -11.40 -14.13 25.51
N ILE A 267 -11.41 -13.79 24.21
CA ILE A 267 -10.44 -14.28 23.23
C ILE A 267 -9.21 -13.36 23.15
N LEU A 268 -9.41 -12.06 23.22
CA LEU A 268 -8.39 -11.02 23.05
C LEU A 268 -7.87 -10.55 24.41
N THR A 269 -7.53 -11.49 25.28
CA THR A 269 -6.89 -11.15 26.56
C THR A 269 -5.45 -10.68 26.31
N SER A 270 -4.94 -9.82 27.20
CA SER A 270 -3.57 -9.32 27.13
C SER A 270 -2.54 -10.44 27.04
N SER A 271 -2.71 -11.52 27.80
CA SER A 271 -1.78 -12.64 27.82
C SER A 271 -1.78 -13.42 26.50
N ILE A 272 -2.94 -13.61 25.88
CA ILE A 272 -3.06 -14.26 24.58
C ILE A 272 -2.37 -13.41 23.50
N ILE A 273 -2.69 -12.12 23.40
CA ILE A 273 -2.10 -11.21 22.42
C ILE A 273 -0.57 -11.16 22.58
N GLU A 274 -0.08 -10.98 23.81
CA GLU A 274 1.35 -10.91 24.11
C GLU A 274 2.08 -12.22 23.78
N ASN A 275 1.56 -13.37 24.22
CA ASN A 275 2.18 -14.66 23.97
C ASN A 275 2.26 -14.96 22.47
N HIS A 276 1.19 -14.68 21.72
CA HIS A 276 1.15 -14.95 20.29
C HIS A 276 2.03 -13.99 19.50
N TYR A 277 2.03 -12.70 19.89
CA TYR A 277 2.92 -11.72 19.30
C TYR A 277 4.38 -12.15 19.50
N ASN A 278 4.76 -12.56 20.71
CA ASN A 278 6.12 -12.99 21.01
C ASN A 278 6.49 -14.28 20.25
N ASN A 279 5.59 -15.25 20.16
CA ASN A 279 5.82 -16.49 19.40
C ASN A 279 6.02 -16.19 17.91
N LEU A 280 5.11 -15.41 17.31
CA LEU A 280 5.17 -15.05 15.90
C LEU A 280 6.38 -14.17 15.58
N ALA A 281 6.70 -13.20 16.45
CA ALA A 281 7.90 -12.39 16.35
C ALA A 281 9.17 -13.25 16.44
N SER A 282 9.21 -14.23 17.35
CA SER A 282 10.34 -15.16 17.46
C SER A 282 10.50 -16.04 16.23
N GLU A 283 9.41 -16.45 15.60
CA GLU A 283 9.43 -17.26 14.38
C GLU A 283 9.95 -16.45 13.18
N ILE A 284 9.45 -15.23 13.03
CA ILE A 284 9.74 -14.36 11.88
C ILE A 284 11.10 -13.66 12.02
N CYS A 285 11.36 -13.07 13.18
CA CYS A 285 12.51 -12.19 13.43
C CYS A 285 13.58 -12.82 14.32
N GLY A 286 13.40 -14.07 14.76
CA GLY A 286 14.28 -14.70 15.74
C GLY A 286 14.23 -14.00 17.09
N THR A 287 15.34 -14.01 17.81
CA THR A 287 15.46 -13.37 19.14
C THR A 287 15.49 -11.84 19.10
N ALA A 288 15.39 -11.23 17.92
CA ALA A 288 15.58 -9.80 17.78
C ALA A 288 14.27 -9.02 17.99
N GLN A 289 14.31 -7.97 18.82
CA GLN A 289 13.16 -7.09 19.03
C GLN A 289 12.77 -6.35 17.74
N LEU A 290 11.48 -6.41 17.41
CA LEU A 290 10.86 -5.74 16.25
C LEU A 290 11.11 -4.22 16.27
N ASP A 291 11.03 -3.61 17.46
CA ASP A 291 11.16 -2.16 17.65
C ASP A 291 12.54 -1.64 17.24
N VAL A 292 13.59 -2.44 17.41
CA VAL A 292 14.98 -2.09 17.06
C VAL A 292 15.22 -2.17 15.53
N GLN A 293 14.32 -2.82 14.79
CA GLN A 293 14.49 -3.12 13.36
C GLN A 293 13.35 -2.65 12.47
N LYS A 294 12.56 -1.66 12.90
CA LYS A 294 11.37 -1.20 12.15
C LYS A 294 11.65 -0.96 10.66
N LYS A 295 12.77 -0.30 10.31
CA LYS A 295 13.17 -0.04 8.90
C LYS A 295 13.47 -1.33 8.14
N SER A 296 14.32 -2.20 8.69
CA SER A 296 14.68 -3.49 8.08
C SER A 296 13.45 -4.37 7.92
N TYR A 297 12.55 -4.38 8.91
CA TYR A 297 11.27 -5.08 8.84
C TYR A 297 10.41 -4.57 7.67
N VAL A 298 10.20 -3.25 7.56
CA VAL A 298 9.43 -2.66 6.45
C VAL A 298 10.03 -3.02 5.09
N ILE A 299 11.36 -2.98 4.95
CA ILE A 299 12.07 -3.35 3.73
C ILE A 299 11.88 -4.84 3.41
N GLY A 300 12.10 -5.74 4.37
CA GLY A 300 11.94 -7.18 4.15
C GLY A 300 10.51 -7.56 3.76
N VAL A 301 9.53 -6.91 4.39
CA VAL A 301 8.12 -7.08 4.07
C VAL A 301 7.84 -6.57 2.64
N ALA A 302 8.40 -5.41 2.24
CA ALA A 302 8.32 -4.92 0.85
C ALA A 302 8.97 -5.85 -0.18
N ILE A 303 10.13 -6.45 0.16
CA ILE A 303 10.81 -7.47 -0.66
C ILE A 303 9.89 -8.67 -0.87
N LEU A 304 9.23 -9.19 0.17
CA LEU A 304 8.28 -10.28 0.04
C LEU A 304 7.10 -9.94 -0.88
N GLY A 305 6.57 -8.71 -0.81
CA GLY A 305 5.53 -8.25 -1.74
C GLY A 305 5.98 -8.26 -3.19
N ARG A 306 7.22 -7.85 -3.44
CA ARG A 306 7.79 -7.91 -4.78
C ARG A 306 7.97 -9.37 -5.24
N LEU A 307 8.47 -10.25 -4.38
CA LEU A 307 8.61 -11.68 -4.66
C LEU A 307 7.27 -12.35 -5.02
N THR A 308 6.20 -12.08 -4.27
CA THR A 308 4.87 -12.64 -4.56
C THR A 308 4.30 -12.14 -5.88
N THR A 309 4.58 -10.88 -6.24
CA THR A 309 4.19 -10.30 -7.54
C THR A 309 4.91 -11.00 -8.69
N LEU A 310 6.20 -11.30 -8.52
CA LEU A 310 7.01 -12.02 -9.51
C LEU A 310 6.66 -13.52 -9.59
N ALA A 311 6.18 -14.12 -8.50
CA ALA A 311 5.74 -15.52 -8.48
C ALA A 311 4.53 -15.76 -9.39
N GLY A 312 3.62 -14.78 -9.52
CA GLY A 312 2.46 -14.85 -10.41
C GLY A 312 2.74 -14.54 -11.89
N GLY A 313 3.98 -14.16 -12.24
CA GLY A 313 4.35 -13.70 -13.59
C GLY A 313 4.97 -14.77 -14.50
N THR A 314 5.22 -14.38 -15.76
CA THR A 314 5.81 -15.20 -16.83
C THR A 314 7.21 -15.74 -16.51
N LYS A 315 7.54 -16.93 -17.04
CA LYS A 315 8.82 -17.66 -16.87
C LYS A 315 9.98 -17.07 -17.70
N ALA A 316 10.21 -15.76 -17.64
CA ALA A 316 11.39 -15.17 -18.28
C ALA A 316 12.65 -15.42 -17.42
N ASP A 317 13.80 -15.67 -18.05
CA ASP A 317 15.06 -15.96 -17.37
C ASP A 317 15.47 -14.83 -16.40
N ASN A 318 15.31 -13.57 -16.81
CA ASN A 318 15.56 -12.39 -15.96
C ASN A 318 14.70 -12.37 -14.69
N ALA A 319 13.50 -12.95 -14.73
CA ALA A 319 12.65 -13.03 -13.55
C ALA A 319 13.21 -14.01 -12.52
N SER A 320 13.90 -15.08 -12.96
CA SER A 320 14.55 -16.04 -12.06
C SER A 320 15.69 -15.39 -11.30
N LEU A 321 16.58 -14.67 -11.99
CA LEU A 321 17.69 -13.94 -11.35
C LEU A 321 17.18 -12.87 -10.37
N CYS A 322 16.16 -12.10 -10.77
CA CYS A 322 15.55 -11.10 -9.89
C CYS A 322 14.93 -11.72 -8.62
N LYS A 323 14.26 -12.87 -8.75
CA LYS A 323 13.72 -13.65 -7.62
C LYS A 323 14.83 -14.10 -6.67
N GLU A 324 15.92 -14.67 -7.20
CA GLU A 324 17.06 -15.11 -6.38
C GLU A 324 17.70 -13.96 -5.62
N ARG A 325 17.92 -12.82 -6.29
CA ARG A 325 18.46 -11.60 -5.66
C ARG A 325 17.56 -11.09 -4.54
N LEU A 326 16.25 -11.04 -4.75
CA LEU A 326 15.29 -10.64 -3.72
C LEU A 326 15.20 -11.63 -2.56
N LEU A 327 15.25 -12.95 -2.81
CA LEU A 327 15.30 -13.95 -1.74
C LEU A 327 16.57 -13.79 -0.89
N ARG A 328 17.72 -13.61 -1.55
CA ARG A 328 18.98 -13.31 -0.87
C ARG A 328 18.86 -12.03 -0.04
N ALA A 329 18.31 -10.96 -0.63
CA ALA A 329 18.12 -9.70 0.06
C ALA A 329 17.21 -9.83 1.28
N TYR A 330 16.11 -10.59 1.17
CA TYR A 330 15.23 -10.86 2.29
C TYR A 330 15.96 -11.58 3.43
N ASN A 331 16.63 -12.69 3.11
CA ASN A 331 17.30 -13.53 4.12
C ASN A 331 18.47 -12.79 4.77
N THR A 332 19.08 -11.83 4.06
CA THR A 332 19.94 -10.85 4.69
C THR A 332 19.08 -9.96 5.59
N VAL A 333 18.25 -9.05 5.05
CA VAL A 333 17.50 -8.00 5.78
C VAL A 333 16.70 -8.48 7.00
N ILE A 334 16.11 -9.66 6.94
CA ILE A 334 15.40 -10.30 8.06
C ILE A 334 16.09 -11.65 8.31
N PRO A 335 17.05 -11.71 9.25
CA PRO A 335 17.74 -12.94 9.56
C PRO A 335 16.75 -13.85 10.30
N SER A 336 16.13 -14.78 9.58
CA SER A 336 15.32 -15.82 10.20
C SER A 336 16.26 -16.80 10.91
N GLY A 337 15.99 -17.09 12.18
CA GLY A 337 16.84 -17.95 13.00
C GLY A 337 16.84 -19.42 12.56
N TYR A 338 15.88 -19.86 11.72
CA TYR A 338 15.65 -21.28 11.52
C TYR A 338 15.41 -21.73 10.08
N ASN A 339 14.93 -20.88 9.16
CA ASN A 339 14.71 -21.30 7.77
C ASN A 339 14.95 -20.17 6.77
N MET A 340 15.72 -20.46 5.72
CA MET A 340 15.78 -19.59 4.55
C MET A 340 14.42 -19.60 3.85
N ILE A 341 13.94 -18.43 3.46
CA ILE A 341 12.71 -18.34 2.67
C ILE A 341 12.94 -18.90 1.27
N THR A 342 11.92 -19.60 0.77
CA THR A 342 11.85 -20.09 -0.60
C THR A 342 10.78 -19.33 -1.36
N MET A 343 10.78 -19.41 -2.69
CA MET A 343 9.72 -18.80 -3.50
C MET A 343 8.32 -19.28 -3.11
N GLU A 344 8.19 -20.56 -2.76
CA GLU A 344 6.92 -21.18 -2.41
C GLU A 344 6.41 -20.70 -1.05
N SER A 345 7.31 -20.38 -0.11
CA SER A 345 6.93 -19.90 1.22
C SER A 345 6.76 -18.38 1.31
N ALA A 346 7.16 -17.61 0.27
CA ALA A 346 7.10 -16.15 0.28
C ALA A 346 5.69 -15.59 0.54
N GLU A 347 4.64 -16.17 -0.07
CA GLU A 347 3.26 -15.73 0.16
C GLU A 347 2.80 -16.03 1.60
N SER A 348 3.14 -17.22 2.11
CA SER A 348 2.83 -17.59 3.49
C SER A 348 3.53 -16.65 4.47
N MET A 349 4.81 -16.35 4.23
CA MET A 349 5.57 -15.44 5.08
C MET A 349 5.00 -14.01 5.03
N LEU A 350 4.61 -13.54 3.86
CA LEU A 350 3.98 -12.22 3.73
C LEU A 350 2.69 -12.12 4.57
N LYS A 351 1.87 -13.19 4.59
CA LYS A 351 0.69 -13.28 5.45
C LYS A 351 1.06 -13.31 6.94
N SER A 352 2.12 -14.03 7.32
CA SER A 352 2.62 -14.05 8.69
C SER A 352 3.10 -12.66 9.15
N HIS A 353 3.76 -11.89 8.27
CA HIS A 353 4.15 -10.51 8.55
C HIS A 353 2.98 -9.54 8.67
N ASP A 354 1.96 -9.68 7.82
CA ASP A 354 0.72 -8.91 7.93
C ASP A 354 0.05 -9.18 9.29
N LEU A 355 -0.06 -10.45 9.67
CA LEU A 355 -0.57 -10.84 10.98
C LEU A 355 0.27 -10.25 12.12
N LEU A 356 1.60 -10.35 12.05
CA LEU A 356 2.49 -9.80 13.08
C LEU A 356 2.30 -8.28 13.24
N SER A 357 2.15 -7.55 12.13
CA SER A 357 1.87 -6.11 12.16
C SER A 357 0.51 -5.80 12.81
N LYS A 358 -0.54 -6.54 12.43
CA LYS A 358 -1.87 -6.40 13.06
C LYS A 358 -1.83 -6.69 14.55
N MET A 359 -1.10 -7.73 14.97
CA MET A 359 -0.91 -8.08 16.38
C MET A 359 -0.12 -7.02 17.14
N HIS A 360 0.91 -6.43 16.53
CA HIS A 360 1.66 -5.31 17.10
C HIS A 360 0.74 -4.11 17.38
N ASN A 361 -0.12 -3.76 16.43
CA ASN A 361 -1.07 -2.66 16.57
C ASN A 361 -2.16 -2.97 17.60
N ALA A 362 -2.69 -4.19 17.59
CA ALA A 362 -3.61 -4.66 18.61
C ALA A 362 -3.02 -4.54 20.02
N ARG A 363 -1.76 -4.96 20.19
CA ARG A 363 -1.00 -4.84 21.44
C ARG A 363 -0.82 -3.37 21.87
N ARG A 364 -0.50 -2.46 20.94
CA ARG A 364 -0.39 -1.02 21.22
C ARG A 364 -1.73 -0.43 21.68
N ILE A 365 -2.81 -0.72 20.97
CA ILE A 365 -4.17 -0.28 21.35
C ILE A 365 -4.52 -0.79 22.74
N TRP A 366 -4.31 -2.09 22.98
CA TRP A 366 -4.59 -2.71 24.28
C TRP A 366 -3.84 -2.04 25.43
N ARG A 367 -2.54 -1.75 25.24
CA ARG A 367 -1.72 -1.07 26.26
C ARG A 367 -2.17 0.37 26.53
N SER A 368 -2.71 1.06 25.53
CA SER A 368 -3.18 2.43 25.68
C SER A 368 -4.53 2.55 26.40
N ALA A 369 -5.40 1.53 26.28
CA ALA A 369 -6.74 1.53 26.87
C ALA A 369 -7.23 0.10 27.19
N PRO A 370 -6.67 -0.55 28.24
CA PRO A 370 -6.94 -1.95 28.53
C PRO A 370 -8.43 -2.21 28.77
N SER A 371 -8.97 -3.26 28.15
CA SER A 371 -10.33 -3.77 28.41
C SER A 371 -11.48 -2.78 28.18
N SER A 372 -11.26 -1.65 27.50
CA SER A 372 -12.36 -0.78 27.09
C SER A 372 -13.11 -1.38 25.88
N PRO A 373 -14.46 -1.31 25.81
CA PRO A 373 -15.20 -1.72 24.62
C PRO A 373 -14.71 -1.04 23.34
N LEU A 374 -14.25 0.21 23.47
CA LEU A 374 -13.60 0.97 22.42
C LEU A 374 -12.30 0.31 21.92
N ALA A 375 -11.40 -0.08 22.82
CA ALA A 375 -10.18 -0.78 22.47
C ALA A 375 -10.47 -2.14 21.82
N LEU A 376 -11.46 -2.88 22.32
CA LEU A 376 -11.90 -4.15 21.71
C LEU A 376 -12.43 -3.94 20.28
N SER A 377 -13.20 -2.87 20.05
CA SER A 377 -13.67 -2.50 18.71
C SER A 377 -12.50 -2.17 17.77
N HIS A 378 -11.55 -1.33 18.20
CA HIS A 378 -10.37 -1.02 17.40
C HIS A 378 -9.49 -2.23 17.12
N ILE A 379 -9.25 -3.09 18.12
CA ILE A 379 -8.48 -4.33 17.93
C ILE A 379 -9.20 -5.24 16.95
N SER A 380 -10.53 -5.37 17.06
CA SER A 380 -11.33 -6.15 16.12
C SER A 380 -11.18 -5.62 14.68
N GLN A 381 -11.23 -4.30 14.49
CA GLN A 381 -11.01 -3.69 13.17
C GLN A 381 -9.59 -3.94 12.64
N VAL A 382 -8.56 -3.71 13.47
CA VAL A 382 -7.15 -3.92 13.10
C VAL A 382 -6.86 -5.37 12.73
N MET A 383 -7.42 -6.31 13.48
CA MET A 383 -7.28 -7.74 13.23
C MET A 383 -8.19 -8.23 12.08
N SER A 384 -8.94 -7.33 11.43
CA SER A 384 -9.92 -7.64 10.39
C SER A 384 -11.00 -8.64 10.84
N LEU A 385 -11.35 -8.58 12.13
CA LEU A 385 -12.38 -9.40 12.77
C LEU A 385 -13.79 -8.80 12.61
N ALA A 386 -13.89 -7.51 12.27
CA ALA A 386 -15.16 -6.79 12.15
C ALA A 386 -16.07 -7.28 11.00
N GLU A 387 -15.55 -8.06 10.06
CA GLU A 387 -16.33 -8.73 9.00
C GLU A 387 -17.03 -10.02 9.48
N MET A 388 -16.94 -10.35 10.78
CA MET A 388 -17.64 -11.51 11.33
C MET A 388 -19.14 -11.25 11.48
N ASP A 389 -19.91 -11.73 10.49
CA ASP A 389 -21.35 -11.87 10.62
C ASP A 389 -21.68 -12.90 11.75
N PRO A 390 -22.50 -12.55 12.75
CA PRO A 390 -22.94 -13.48 13.80
C PRO A 390 -23.62 -14.75 13.29
N GLY A 391 -23.98 -14.82 12.00
CA GLY A 391 -24.71 -15.92 11.38
C GLY A 391 -24.06 -17.31 11.40
N MET A 392 -22.76 -17.50 11.06
CA MET A 392 -22.25 -18.89 10.87
C MET A 392 -20.72 -19.11 10.76
N ARG A 393 -19.84 -18.10 10.98
CA ARG A 393 -18.39 -18.27 10.69
C ARG A 393 -17.41 -17.88 11.80
N ALA A 394 -17.87 -17.32 12.91
CA ALA A 394 -16.98 -16.96 14.02
C ALA A 394 -16.20 -18.17 14.59
N LEU A 395 -16.82 -19.36 14.59
CA LEU A 395 -16.21 -20.58 15.14
C LEU A 395 -15.07 -21.15 14.26
N CYS A 396 -15.11 -21.02 12.94
CA CYS A 396 -14.10 -21.63 12.06
C CYS A 396 -12.76 -20.89 12.09
N ILE A 397 -12.77 -19.56 12.20
CA ILE A 397 -11.54 -18.79 12.41
C ILE A 397 -11.00 -19.05 13.82
N LEU A 398 -11.88 -19.16 14.83
CA LEU A 398 -11.49 -19.51 16.19
C LEU A 398 -10.89 -20.92 16.31
N VAL A 399 -11.40 -21.91 15.57
CA VAL A 399 -10.83 -23.26 15.53
C VAL A 399 -9.54 -23.29 14.72
N ALA A 400 -9.39 -22.54 13.63
CA ALA A 400 -8.13 -22.45 12.87
C ALA A 400 -7.02 -21.73 13.64
N VAL A 401 -7.40 -20.71 14.43
CA VAL A 401 -6.54 -19.99 15.35
C VAL A 401 -6.22 -20.95 16.52
N SER A 402 -7.19 -21.46 17.29
CA SER A 402 -6.92 -22.40 18.40
C SER A 402 -6.19 -23.70 18.03
N SER A 403 -6.43 -24.29 16.86
CA SER A 403 -5.74 -25.52 16.40
C SER A 403 -4.27 -25.30 16.05
N LYS A 404 -3.88 -24.07 15.71
CA LYS A 404 -2.46 -23.66 15.59
C LYS A 404 -1.87 -23.07 16.87
N LEU A 405 -2.70 -22.74 17.86
CA LEU A 405 -2.31 -22.04 19.09
C LEU A 405 -2.21 -22.92 20.34
N LEU A 406 -2.71 -24.14 20.29
CA LEU A 406 -2.45 -25.11 21.35
C LEU A 406 -1.08 -25.76 21.11
N PRO A 407 -0.17 -25.77 22.10
CA PRO A 407 1.07 -26.54 21.98
C PRO A 407 0.70 -27.99 21.69
N ARG A 408 1.37 -28.61 20.70
CA ARG A 408 1.30 -30.05 20.50
C ARG A 408 1.73 -30.70 21.81
N VAL A 409 0.78 -31.22 22.57
CA VAL A 409 1.09 -32.06 23.74
C VAL A 409 1.97 -33.19 23.21
N PRO A 410 3.21 -33.36 23.70
CA PRO A 410 4.05 -34.47 23.28
C PRO A 410 3.25 -35.74 23.57
N LYS A 411 3.08 -36.57 22.53
CA LYS A 411 2.56 -37.91 22.73
C LYS A 411 3.54 -38.61 23.66
N HIS A 412 3.20 -38.70 24.94
CA HIS A 412 3.84 -39.69 25.80
C HIS A 412 3.48 -41.04 25.19
N GLU A 413 4.46 -41.68 24.56
CA GLU A 413 4.46 -43.11 24.36
C GLU A 413 4.28 -43.73 25.74
N ILE A 414 3.05 -44.18 26.01
CA ILE A 414 2.79 -45.11 27.09
C ILE A 414 3.37 -46.43 26.58
N ASP A 415 4.57 -46.73 27.05
CA ASP A 415 5.21 -48.02 26.87
C ASP A 415 4.35 -49.06 27.63
N PRO A 416 3.72 -50.03 26.95
CA PRO A 416 2.89 -51.02 27.61
C PRO A 416 3.80 -52.06 28.26
N THR A 417 4.00 -51.94 29.57
CA THR A 417 4.56 -52.99 30.43
C THR A 417 3.55 -53.45 31.46
#